data_AF-A0A7V8YCA6-F1
#
_entry.id   AF-A0A7V8YCA6-F1
#
_cell.length_a   1.000
_cell.length_b   1.000
_cell.length_c   1.000
_cell.angle_alpha   90.00
_cell.angle_beta   90.00
_cell.angle_gamma   90.00
#
_symmetry.space_group_name_H-M   'P 1'
#
loop_
_entity.id
_entity.type
_entity.pdbx_description
1 polymer ?
#
loop_
_entity_poly.entity_id
_entity_poly.type
_entity_poly.pdbx_seq_one_letter_code
_entity_poly.pdbx_strand_id
1 'polypeptide(L)'
;MIGLFCGLALAGKWDGKPSDVVASQTIQAPPSAVYGVITNLDALGEAWADECISEWVVSGSRVTVKYAIGVFKRRVPAVLANVVPDRSVDLEHEGRRGFTTRWKLEPAGDGTLVTMTTFLSAPPWPVTGTYFTTVKPEWEACQADVLAGIAAISAGGGASAP
;
A
#
# COMPACT_ATOMS: atom_id res chain seq x y z
N MET A 1 8.35 45.57 -33.30
CA MET A 1 7.21 44.79 -32.76
C MET A 1 7.78 43.42 -32.40
N ILE A 2 8.14 43.12 -31.16
CA ILE A 2 7.29 42.84 -29.98
C ILE A 2 6.12 41.90 -30.32
N GLY A 3 6.14 40.73 -29.68
CA GLY A 3 5.15 39.66 -29.71
C GLY A 3 5.83 38.35 -29.30
N LEU A 4 6.57 38.35 -28.18
CA LEU A 4 6.10 37.90 -26.86
C LEU A 4 5.89 36.38 -26.83
N PHE A 5 6.96 35.69 -26.40
CA PHE A 5 6.92 34.35 -25.82
C PHE A 5 5.90 34.31 -24.66
N CYS A 6 4.79 33.61 -24.83
CA CYS A 6 3.91 33.18 -23.75
C CYS A 6 3.49 31.71 -23.97
N GLY A 7 4.47 30.82 -23.95
CA GLY A 7 4.28 29.37 -23.88
C GLY A 7 5.06 28.77 -22.73
N LEU A 8 5.04 29.41 -21.55
CA LEU A 8 5.69 28.89 -20.35
C LEU A 8 4.84 27.78 -19.73
N ALA A 9 5.36 26.56 -19.87
CA ALA A 9 5.70 25.68 -18.76
C ALA A 9 4.57 25.27 -17.80
N LEU A 10 3.76 24.28 -18.20
CA LEU A 10 3.18 23.31 -17.26
C LEU A 10 3.81 21.90 -17.37
N ALA A 11 4.64 21.67 -18.40
CA ALA A 11 5.52 20.49 -18.47
C ALA A 11 6.69 20.72 -17.51
N GLY A 12 6.80 19.96 -16.43
CA GLY A 12 7.88 20.09 -15.46
C GLY A 12 7.46 20.11 -13.99
N LYS A 13 6.22 20.51 -13.65
CA LYS A 13 5.84 20.57 -12.22
C LYS A 13 5.84 19.19 -11.54
N TRP A 14 5.60 18.14 -12.33
CA TRP A 14 5.44 16.77 -11.85
C TRP A 14 6.45 15.79 -12.45
N ASP A 15 7.36 16.28 -13.29
CA ASP A 15 8.39 15.46 -13.92
C ASP A 15 9.41 15.02 -12.85
N GLY A 16 9.70 13.72 -12.79
CA GLY A 16 10.61 13.14 -11.79
C GLY A 16 10.00 12.82 -10.42
N LYS A 17 8.68 13.01 -10.23
CA LYS A 17 8.01 12.54 -9.00
C LYS A 17 7.83 11.02 -9.02
N PRO A 18 8.15 10.30 -7.93
CA PRO A 18 7.94 8.85 -7.87
C PRO A 18 6.45 8.55 -7.96
N SER A 19 6.08 7.69 -8.91
CA SER A 19 4.71 7.22 -9.09
C SER A 19 4.27 6.33 -7.94
N ASP A 20 5.22 5.62 -7.33
CA ASP A 20 4.96 4.68 -6.26
C ASP A 20 4.66 5.38 -4.93
N VAL A 21 3.82 4.72 -4.15
CA VAL A 21 3.49 5.11 -2.78
C VAL A 21 4.29 4.22 -1.83
N VAL A 22 5.07 4.81 -0.94
CA VAL A 22 5.99 4.06 -0.06
C VAL A 22 5.82 4.53 1.38
N ALA A 23 5.63 3.57 2.28
CA ALA A 23 5.70 3.76 3.72
C ALA A 23 6.61 2.69 4.33
N SER A 24 7.34 3.06 5.39
CA SER A 24 8.20 2.13 6.11
C SER A 24 8.08 2.32 7.62
N GLN A 25 8.13 1.21 8.35
CA GLN A 25 8.10 1.19 9.81
C GLN A 25 8.93 0.04 10.34
N THR A 26 9.68 0.27 11.42
CA THR A 26 10.28 -0.80 12.21
C THR A 26 9.24 -1.36 13.17
N ILE A 27 8.88 -2.63 12.99
CA ILE A 27 7.94 -3.36 13.83
C ILE A 27 8.73 -4.19 14.84
N GLN A 28 8.37 -4.09 16.12
CA GLN A 28 9.00 -4.80 17.23
C GLN A 28 8.50 -6.25 17.32
N ALA A 29 8.76 -7.01 16.26
CA ALA A 29 8.42 -8.41 16.12
C ALA A 29 9.40 -9.08 15.14
N PRO A 30 9.66 -10.40 15.27
CA PRO A 30 10.47 -11.12 14.30
C PRO A 30 9.80 -11.14 12.91
N PRO A 31 10.58 -11.28 11.82
CA PRO A 31 10.02 -11.27 10.46
C PRO A 31 8.91 -12.28 10.23
N SER A 32 8.98 -13.45 10.89
CA SER A 32 7.97 -14.51 10.81
C SER A 32 6.61 -14.14 11.40
N ALA A 33 6.58 -13.37 12.49
CA ALA A 33 5.33 -12.88 13.07
C ALA A 33 4.67 -11.85 12.15
N VAL A 34 5.46 -10.92 11.61
CA VAL A 34 5.00 -9.91 10.65
C VAL A 34 4.49 -10.58 9.36
N TYR A 35 5.27 -11.52 8.83
CA TYR A 35 4.91 -12.30 7.65
C TYR A 35 3.61 -13.10 7.86
N GLY A 36 3.42 -13.69 9.04
CA GLY A 36 2.20 -14.39 9.42
C GLY A 36 0.96 -13.50 9.36
N VAL A 37 1.06 -12.24 9.82
CA VAL A 37 -0.04 -11.26 9.70
C VAL A 37 -0.31 -10.91 8.24
N ILE A 38 0.73 -10.60 7.45
CA ILE A 38 0.56 -10.17 6.05
C ILE A 38 -0.01 -11.30 5.17
N THR A 39 0.36 -12.55 5.43
CA THR A 39 -0.11 -13.70 4.64
C THR A 39 -1.46 -14.26 5.10
N ASN A 40 -1.93 -13.88 6.28
CA ASN A 40 -3.28 -14.17 6.73
C ASN A 40 -4.23 -13.05 6.27
N LEU A 41 -5.06 -13.32 5.26
CA LEU A 41 -5.95 -12.30 4.70
C LEU A 41 -6.97 -11.75 5.71
N ASP A 42 -7.40 -12.52 6.69
CA ASP A 42 -8.31 -12.03 7.73
C ASP A 42 -7.58 -11.06 8.67
N ALA A 43 -6.41 -11.45 9.18
CA ALA A 43 -5.58 -10.59 10.04
C ALA A 43 -5.08 -9.33 9.30
N LEU A 44 -4.71 -9.47 8.02
CA LEU A 44 -4.35 -8.33 7.19
C LEU A 44 -5.53 -7.37 7.00
N GLY A 45 -6.76 -7.88 6.90
CA GLY A 45 -7.97 -7.07 6.83
C GLY A 45 -8.19 -6.24 8.10
N GLU A 46 -7.98 -6.84 9.27
CA GLU A 46 -8.07 -6.17 10.58
C GLU A 46 -7.00 -5.08 10.77
N ALA A 47 -5.88 -5.15 10.05
CA ALA A 47 -4.82 -4.15 10.13
C ALA A 47 -5.19 -2.82 9.45
N TRP A 48 -6.19 -2.80 8.57
CA TRP A 48 -6.61 -1.57 7.90
C TRP A 48 -7.52 -0.72 8.78
N ALA A 49 -7.30 0.59 8.74
CA ALA A 49 -8.24 1.54 9.32
C ALA A 49 -9.52 1.66 8.47
N ASP A 50 -10.67 1.86 9.11
CA ASP A 50 -11.99 1.96 8.45
C ASP A 50 -12.07 3.11 7.44
N GLU A 51 -11.30 4.18 7.67
CA GLU A 51 -11.17 5.33 6.77
C GLU A 51 -10.39 5.02 5.48
N CYS A 52 -9.63 3.91 5.46
CA CYS A 52 -8.81 3.50 4.32
C CYS A 52 -9.50 2.46 3.44
N ILE A 53 -10.23 1.54 4.08
CA ILE A 53 -10.96 0.46 3.41
C ILE A 53 -12.40 0.43 3.91
N SER A 54 -13.33 0.56 2.97
CA SER A 54 -14.77 0.46 3.23
C SER A 54 -15.30 -0.98 3.13
N GLU A 55 -14.51 -1.90 2.59
CA GLU A 55 -14.89 -3.31 2.46
C GLU A 55 -13.66 -4.21 2.28
N TRP A 56 -13.59 -5.27 3.08
CA TRP A 56 -12.60 -6.34 2.97
C TRP A 56 -13.33 -7.68 3.10
N VAL A 57 -13.45 -8.42 2.00
CA VAL A 57 -14.18 -9.71 1.98
C VAL A 57 -13.25 -10.81 1.51
N VAL A 58 -12.90 -11.71 2.41
CA VAL A 58 -12.08 -12.89 2.13
C VAL A 58 -12.93 -14.00 1.53
N SER A 59 -12.41 -14.68 0.51
CA SER A 59 -13.02 -15.85 -0.13
C SER A 59 -11.93 -16.81 -0.58
N GLY A 60 -11.65 -17.81 0.25
CA GLY A 60 -10.54 -18.74 0.03
C GLY A 60 -9.19 -18.02 0.05
N SER A 61 -8.40 -18.18 -1.00
CA SER A 61 -7.08 -17.52 -1.15
C SER A 61 -7.14 -16.10 -1.71
N ARG A 62 -8.35 -15.53 -1.85
CA ARG A 62 -8.59 -14.24 -2.50
C ARG A 62 -9.30 -13.30 -1.56
N VAL A 63 -9.14 -12.01 -1.81
CA VAL A 63 -9.87 -10.94 -1.12
C VAL A 63 -10.51 -10.02 -2.15
N THR A 64 -11.69 -9.49 -1.84
CA THR A 64 -12.26 -8.33 -2.53
C THR A 64 -12.14 -7.11 -1.64
N VAL A 65 -11.45 -6.09 -2.12
CA VAL A 65 -11.18 -4.85 -1.38
C VAL A 65 -11.89 -3.67 -2.02
N LYS A 66 -12.46 -2.77 -1.21
CA LYS A 66 -12.94 -1.47 -1.66
C LYS A 66 -12.30 -0.35 -0.84
N TYR A 67 -11.31 0.31 -1.42
CA TYR A 67 -10.64 1.45 -0.81
C TYR A 67 -11.55 2.66 -0.69
N ALA A 68 -11.36 3.47 0.33
CA ALA A 68 -12.10 4.70 0.56
C ALA A 68 -11.43 5.94 -0.10
N ILE A 69 -10.27 5.77 -0.75
CA ILE A 69 -9.46 6.87 -1.31
C ILE A 69 -9.62 7.01 -2.83
N GLY A 70 -9.78 8.26 -3.27
CA GLY A 70 -9.60 8.68 -4.67
C GLY A 70 -10.31 7.83 -5.73
N VAL A 71 -9.61 7.53 -6.82
CA VAL A 71 -10.10 6.73 -7.97
C VAL A 71 -10.19 5.22 -7.67
N PHE A 72 -9.80 4.82 -6.47
CA PHE A 72 -9.80 3.44 -5.99
C PHE A 72 -11.04 3.10 -5.15
N LYS A 73 -12.02 4.02 -5.06
CA LYS A 73 -13.40 3.82 -4.55
C LYS A 73 -14.23 2.81 -5.35
N ARG A 74 -13.65 1.68 -5.71
CA ARG A 74 -14.25 0.58 -6.46
C ARG A 74 -13.83 -0.74 -5.82
N ARG A 75 -14.64 -1.78 -6.02
CA ARG A 75 -14.28 -3.14 -5.61
C ARG A 75 -13.19 -3.66 -6.54
N VAL A 76 -12.11 -4.15 -5.97
CA VAL A 76 -11.00 -4.75 -6.70
C VAL A 76 -10.69 -6.09 -6.08
N PRO A 77 -10.82 -7.21 -6.83
CA PRO A 77 -10.35 -8.50 -6.35
C PRO A 77 -8.82 -8.47 -6.29
N ALA A 78 -8.28 -9.09 -5.26
CA ALA A 78 -6.85 -9.21 -5.06
C ALA A 78 -6.49 -10.61 -4.55
N VAL A 79 -5.23 -10.98 -4.78
CA VAL A 79 -4.66 -12.28 -4.41
C VAL A 79 -3.22 -12.09 -3.94
N LEU A 80 -2.81 -12.89 -2.97
CA LEU A 80 -1.40 -12.94 -2.61
C LEU A 80 -0.58 -13.57 -3.74
N ALA A 81 0.46 -12.88 -4.16
CA ALA A 81 1.40 -13.27 -5.19
C ALA A 81 2.84 -13.11 -4.68
N ASN A 82 3.80 -13.73 -5.35
CA ASN A 82 5.24 -13.64 -5.03
C ASN A 82 5.55 -13.73 -3.52
N VAL A 83 4.95 -14.72 -2.87
CA VAL A 83 5.07 -14.93 -1.43
C VAL A 83 6.43 -15.59 -1.14
N VAL A 84 7.37 -14.81 -0.60
CA VAL A 84 8.69 -15.28 -0.19
C VAL A 84 8.75 -15.24 1.34
N PRO A 85 8.79 -16.40 2.02
CA PRO A 85 8.77 -16.49 3.48
C PRO A 85 9.76 -15.52 4.14
N ASP A 86 9.26 -14.75 5.10
CA ASP A 86 10.00 -13.81 5.94
C ASP A 86 10.76 -12.70 5.18
N ARG A 87 10.49 -12.50 3.88
CA ARG A 87 11.20 -11.52 3.04
C ARG A 87 10.28 -10.60 2.26
N SER A 88 9.29 -11.14 1.57
CA SER A 88 8.40 -10.30 0.76
C SER A 88 7.07 -10.97 0.48
N VAL A 89 6.03 -10.15 0.39
CA VAL A 89 4.70 -10.58 -0.03
C VAL A 89 4.15 -9.53 -0.99
N ASP A 90 3.59 -9.96 -2.12
CA ASP A 90 2.83 -9.10 -3.00
C ASP A 90 1.33 -9.38 -2.83
N LEU A 91 0.52 -8.33 -2.85
CA LEU A 91 -0.92 -8.39 -3.04
C LEU A 91 -1.22 -7.77 -4.41
N GLU A 92 -1.52 -8.63 -5.37
CA GLU A 92 -1.88 -8.24 -6.73
C GLU A 92 -3.36 -7.94 -6.81
N HIS A 93 -3.68 -6.70 -7.14
CA HIS A 93 -5.04 -6.24 -7.40
C HIS A 93 -5.32 -6.41 -8.89
N GLU A 94 -6.37 -7.16 -9.21
CA GLU A 94 -6.65 -7.57 -10.59
C GLU A 94 -7.51 -6.57 -11.36
N GLY A 95 -7.60 -6.79 -12.68
CA GLY A 95 -8.46 -6.06 -13.60
C GLY A 95 -7.76 -4.93 -14.35
N ARG A 96 -8.53 -4.19 -15.18
CA ARG A 96 -8.01 -3.18 -16.12
C ARG A 96 -7.21 -2.04 -15.47
N ARG A 97 -7.43 -1.80 -14.17
CA ARG A 97 -6.72 -0.79 -13.37
C ARG A 97 -6.07 -1.45 -12.14
N GLY A 98 -5.64 -2.70 -12.32
CA GLY A 98 -4.91 -3.44 -11.30
C GLY A 98 -3.60 -2.77 -10.91
N PHE A 99 -3.10 -3.12 -9.74
CA PHE A 99 -1.86 -2.61 -9.18
C PHE A 99 -1.33 -3.59 -8.14
N THR A 100 -0.05 -3.47 -7.79
CA THR A 100 0.57 -4.35 -6.80
C THR A 100 0.89 -3.55 -5.55
N THR A 101 0.57 -4.13 -4.40
CA THR A 101 1.11 -3.69 -3.11
C THR A 101 2.10 -4.72 -2.63
N ARG A 102 3.31 -4.31 -2.30
CA ARG A 102 4.40 -5.17 -1.84
C ARG A 102 4.78 -4.80 -0.43
N TRP A 103 4.94 -5.79 0.43
CA TRP A 103 5.63 -5.65 1.70
C TRP A 103 6.99 -6.32 1.58
N LYS A 104 8.06 -5.58 1.91
CA LYS A 104 9.41 -6.10 2.06
C LYS A 104 9.77 -6.10 3.54
N LEU A 105 10.27 -7.24 4.02
CA LEU A 105 10.63 -7.47 5.40
C LEU A 105 12.15 -7.62 5.48
N GLU A 106 12.78 -6.80 6.31
CA GLU A 106 14.23 -6.84 6.54
C GLU A 106 14.48 -6.87 8.05
N PRO A 107 15.31 -7.80 8.57
CA PRO A 107 15.71 -7.77 9.97
C PRO A 107 16.34 -6.43 10.34
N ALA A 108 15.90 -5.83 11.45
CA ALA A 108 16.38 -4.53 11.91
C ALA A 108 16.50 -4.53 13.44
N GLY A 109 17.68 -4.87 13.95
CA GLY A 109 17.94 -4.97 15.39
C GLY A 109 17.12 -6.08 16.06
N ASP A 110 16.28 -5.70 17.00
CA ASP A 110 15.31 -6.54 17.71
C ASP A 110 13.95 -6.68 16.99
N GLY A 111 13.79 -5.99 15.86
CA GLY A 111 12.54 -6.01 15.09
C GLY A 111 12.73 -6.28 13.60
N THR A 112 11.72 -5.90 12.84
CA THR A 112 11.65 -6.04 11.38
C THR A 112 11.35 -4.68 10.77
N LEU A 113 12.22 -4.18 9.90
CA LEU A 113 11.89 -3.07 9.02
C LEU A 113 10.94 -3.60 7.94
N VAL A 114 9.73 -3.06 7.94
CA VAL A 114 8.73 -3.35 6.93
C VAL A 114 8.62 -2.16 6.01
N THR A 115 8.83 -2.38 4.71
CA THR A 115 8.57 -1.36 3.67
C THR A 115 7.40 -1.81 2.83
N MET A 116 6.33 -1.02 2.86
CA MET A 116 5.15 -1.19 2.03
C MET A 116 5.27 -0.29 0.80
N THR A 117 5.13 -0.85 -0.39
CA THR A 117 5.18 -0.13 -1.66
C THR A 117 3.94 -0.46 -2.47
N THR A 118 3.17 0.54 -2.87
CA THR A 118 2.11 0.37 -3.88
C THR A 118 2.59 0.97 -5.19
N PHE A 119 2.71 0.11 -6.21
CA PHE A 119 3.10 0.49 -7.57
C PHE A 119 1.90 1.06 -8.31
N LEU A 120 1.64 2.36 -8.12
CA LEU A 120 0.57 3.08 -8.80
C LEU A 120 1.15 3.79 -10.01
N SER A 121 0.71 3.44 -11.22
CA SER A 121 1.03 4.24 -12.40
C SER A 121 0.40 5.63 -12.26
N ALA A 122 1.23 6.68 -12.23
CA ALA A 122 0.72 8.05 -12.20
C ALA A 122 -0.18 8.28 -13.42
N PRO A 123 -1.39 8.83 -13.23
CA PRO A 123 -2.32 8.99 -14.35
C PRO A 123 -1.83 10.11 -15.29
N PRO A 124 -2.12 10.00 -16.60
CA PRO A 124 -1.74 11.02 -17.58
C PRO A 124 -2.45 12.35 -17.31
N TRP A 125 -1.91 13.43 -17.90
CA TRP A 125 -2.53 14.76 -17.87
C TRP A 125 -3.99 14.71 -18.35
N PRO A 126 -4.94 15.46 -17.74
CA PRO A 126 -4.74 16.53 -16.74
C PRO A 126 -4.86 16.13 -15.26
N VAL A 127 -5.09 14.86 -14.93
CA VAL A 127 -5.38 14.43 -13.54
C VAL A 127 -4.13 14.22 -12.67
N THR A 128 -2.94 14.34 -13.26
CA THR A 128 -1.64 14.16 -12.58
C THR A 128 -1.45 15.08 -11.38
N GLY A 129 -1.98 16.31 -11.43
CA GLY A 129 -1.90 17.26 -10.32
C GLY A 129 -2.61 16.75 -9.08
N THR A 130 -3.89 16.39 -9.21
CA THR A 130 -4.71 15.84 -8.10
C THR A 130 -4.12 14.55 -7.54
N TYR A 131 -3.48 13.73 -8.37
CA TYR A 131 -2.80 12.53 -7.91
C TYR A 131 -1.70 12.86 -6.88
N PHE A 132 -0.76 13.73 -7.23
CA PHE A 132 0.36 14.06 -6.36
C PHE A 132 0.00 14.95 -5.17
N THR A 133 -1.08 15.73 -5.24
CA THR A 133 -1.47 16.64 -4.15
C THR A 133 -2.46 16.04 -3.16
N THR A 134 -3.23 15.01 -3.56
CA THR A 134 -4.36 14.52 -2.75
C THR A 134 -4.32 13.00 -2.63
N VAL A 135 -4.33 12.29 -3.76
CA VAL A 135 -4.44 10.81 -3.74
C VAL A 135 -3.21 10.17 -3.12
N LYS A 136 -2.01 10.58 -3.55
CA LYS A 136 -0.76 9.99 -3.05
C LYS A 136 -0.59 10.20 -1.54
N PRO A 137 -0.71 11.42 -0.98
CA PRO A 137 -0.60 11.63 0.47
C PRO A 137 -1.63 10.84 1.29
N GLU A 138 -2.89 10.79 0.85
CA GLU A 138 -3.92 9.97 1.53
C GLU A 138 -3.55 8.48 1.51
N TRP A 139 -2.99 8.00 0.40
CA TRP A 139 -2.54 6.62 0.29
C TRP A 139 -1.33 6.32 1.18
N GLU A 140 -0.38 7.26 1.29
CA GLU A 140 0.77 7.15 2.20
C GLU A 140 0.31 7.06 3.66
N ALA A 141 -0.68 7.88 4.06
CA ALA A 141 -1.26 7.83 5.39
C ALA A 141 -1.88 6.45 5.67
N CYS A 142 -2.70 5.95 4.76
CA CYS A 142 -3.29 4.62 4.91
C CYS A 142 -2.28 3.49 4.95
N GLN A 143 -1.18 3.57 4.21
CA GLN A 143 -0.10 2.59 4.33
C GLN A 143 0.57 2.65 5.71
N ALA A 144 0.78 3.85 6.27
CA ALA A 144 1.32 4.01 7.60
C ALA A 144 0.39 3.40 8.67
N ASP A 145 -0.93 3.63 8.55
CA ASP A 145 -1.93 3.08 9.47
C ASP A 145 -1.97 1.55 9.41
N VAL A 146 -1.86 0.97 8.20
CA VAL A 146 -1.75 -0.49 8.03
C VAL A 146 -0.49 -1.05 8.68
N LEU A 147 0.65 -0.39 8.54
CA LEU A 147 1.89 -0.82 9.20
C LEU A 147 1.75 -0.76 10.73
N ALA A 148 1.05 0.25 11.26
CA ALA A 148 0.73 0.32 12.68
C ALA A 148 -0.24 -0.80 13.12
N GLY A 149 -1.25 -1.12 12.32
CA GLY A 149 -2.16 -2.25 12.56
C GLY A 149 -1.43 -3.59 12.56
N ILE A 150 -0.56 -3.83 11.58
CA ILE A 150 0.31 -5.03 11.53
C ILE A 150 1.20 -5.10 12.77
N ALA A 151 1.75 -3.98 13.22
CA ALA A 151 2.57 -3.94 14.43
C ALA A 151 1.76 -4.33 15.68
N ALA A 152 0.53 -3.84 15.81
CA ALA A 152 -0.35 -4.18 16.92
C ALA A 152 -0.71 -5.68 16.93
N ILE A 153 -1.08 -6.24 15.77
CA ILE A 153 -1.47 -7.66 15.66
C ILE A 153 -0.26 -8.57 15.90
N SER A 154 0.88 -8.26 15.30
CA SER A 154 2.10 -9.08 15.43
C SER A 154 2.66 -9.09 16.86
N ALA A 155 2.44 -8.02 17.64
CA ALA A 155 2.76 -8.00 19.06
C ALA A 155 1.83 -8.88 19.92
N GLY A 156 0.57 -9.05 19.51
CA GLY A 156 -0.42 -9.88 20.21
C GLY A 156 -0.34 -11.38 19.90
N GLY A 157 0.26 -11.76 18.76
CA GLY A 157 0.34 -13.16 18.28
C GLY A 157 1.28 -14.09 19.06
N GLY A 158 2.00 -13.60 20.07
CA GLY A 158 2.88 -14.42 20.93
C GLY A 158 2.14 -15.27 21.97
N ALA A 159 0.82 -15.13 22.11
CA ALA A 159 0.02 -15.79 23.13
C ALA A 159 -1.02 -16.74 22.52
N SER A 160 -0.61 -17.71 21.70
CA SER A 160 -1.42 -18.90 21.38
C SER A 160 -0.58 -19.98 20.70
N ALA A 161 0.04 -20.84 21.52
CA ALA A 161 0.42 -22.20 21.14
C ALA A 161 -0.21 -23.16 22.17
N PRO A 162 -1.06 -24.12 21.75
CA PRO A 162 -1.08 -25.44 22.35
C PRO A 162 0.01 -26.34 21.76
#